data_AF-A0A3R9QSD7-F1
#
_entry.id   AF-A0A3R9QSD7-F1
#
_cell.length_a   1.000
_cell.length_b   1.000
_cell.length_c   1.000
_cell.angle_alpha   90.00
_cell.angle_beta   90.00
_cell.angle_gamma   90.00
#
_symmetry.space_group_name_H-M   'P 1'
#
loop_
_entity.id
_entity.type
_entity.pdbx_description
1 polymer ?
#
loop_
_entity_poly.entity_id
_entity_poly.type
_entity_poly.pdbx_seq_one_letter_code
_entity_poly.pdbx_strand_id
1 'polypeptide(L)'
;MDRLGSLKGTKTIYKRTVQGKEIEVMVDYTKILRIEKTTYSGESNPPPALPIEQQYEQWRRGYSANRMYCPKDGYWYWVYFPAKIMNPLDKVVLTIKNIITTPIYAIAGLILAVVIAAFILMKRRG
;
A
#
# COMPACT_ATOMS: atom_id res chain seq x y z
N MET A 1 12.96 2.86 8.60
CA MET A 1 11.53 2.51 8.62
C MET A 1 11.33 1.28 7.73
N ASP A 2 12.03 0.19 8.08
CA ASP A 2 12.20 -0.95 7.17
C ASP A 2 11.03 -1.95 7.26
N ARG A 3 10.09 -1.73 8.19
CA ARG A 3 8.92 -2.58 8.45
C ARG A 3 7.67 -2.24 7.65
N LEU A 4 7.74 -1.33 6.68
CA LEU A 4 6.70 -1.34 5.65
C LEU A 4 6.70 -2.68 4.92
N GLY A 5 7.83 -3.40 4.89
CA GLY A 5 7.90 -4.76 4.34
C GLY A 5 7.28 -4.82 2.95
N SER A 6 6.36 -5.77 2.76
CA SER A 6 5.59 -5.95 1.54
C SER A 6 4.57 -4.84 1.23
N LEU A 7 4.24 -3.99 2.21
CA LEU A 7 3.32 -2.87 2.01
C LEU A 7 4.01 -1.66 1.36
N LYS A 8 5.34 -1.54 1.45
CA LYS A 8 6.07 -0.39 0.92
C LYS A 8 5.78 -0.23 -0.59
N GLY A 9 5.31 0.94 -0.99
CA GLY A 9 5.03 1.22 -2.41
C GLY A 9 3.75 0.57 -2.93
N THR A 10 2.87 0.09 -2.05
CA THR A 10 1.60 -0.54 -2.44
C THR A 10 0.40 0.32 -2.04
N LYS A 11 -0.75 0.03 -2.65
CA LYS A 11 -2.07 0.50 -2.20
C LYS A 11 -2.85 -0.72 -1.73
N THR A 12 -3.26 -0.75 -0.48
CA THR A 12 -3.94 -1.91 0.10
C THR A 12 -5.38 -1.56 0.44
N ILE A 13 -6.32 -2.47 0.17
CA ILE A 13 -7.72 -2.32 0.56
C ILE A 13 -8.00 -3.23 1.75
N TYR A 14 -8.56 -2.64 2.81
CA TYR A 14 -9.00 -3.35 4.00
C TYR A 14 -10.52 -3.37 4.07
N LYS A 15 -11.08 -4.49 4.52
CA LYS A 15 -12.48 -4.58 4.96
C LYS A 15 -12.55 -4.36 6.47
N ARG A 16 -13.48 -3.52 6.91
CA ARG A 16 -13.69 -3.17 8.33
C ARG A 16 -15.17 -3.06 8.63
N THR A 17 -15.57 -3.49 9.81
CA THR A 17 -16.94 -3.29 10.29
C THR A 17 -16.97 -2.09 11.22
N VAL A 18 -17.76 -1.08 10.86
CA VAL A 18 -18.00 0.13 11.65
C VAL A 18 -19.49 0.24 11.88
N GLN A 19 -19.92 0.30 13.15
CA GLN A 19 -21.35 0.41 13.52
C GLN A 19 -22.23 -0.67 12.84
N GLY A 20 -21.73 -1.91 12.75
CA GLY A 20 -22.44 -3.02 12.11
C GLY A 20 -22.46 -3.02 10.58
N LYS A 21 -21.82 -2.05 9.92
CA LYS A 21 -21.70 -1.97 8.45
C LYS A 21 -20.28 -2.30 8.00
N GLU A 22 -20.17 -3.17 7.00
CA GLU A 22 -18.89 -3.40 6.33
C GLU A 22 -18.55 -2.22 5.41
N ILE A 23 -17.35 -1.68 5.58
CA ILE A 23 -16.76 -0.68 4.72
C ILE A 23 -15.42 -1.18 4.18
N GLU A 24 -15.05 -0.68 3.01
CA GLU A 24 -13.74 -0.89 2.42
C GLU A 24 -12.93 0.40 2.48
N VAL A 25 -11.66 0.28 2.90
CA VAL A 25 -10.76 1.42 3.08
C VAL A 25 -9.49 1.14 2.29
N MET A 26 -9.16 2.01 1.35
CA MET A 26 -7.87 1.99 0.66
C MET A 26 -6.87 2.82 1.46
N VAL A 27 -5.69 2.25 1.73
CA VAL A 27 -4.54 2.93 2.33
C VAL A 27 -3.39 2.92 1.35
N ASP A 28 -2.80 4.09 1.12
CA ASP A 28 -1.74 4.30 0.14
C ASP A 28 -0.36 4.32 0.82
N TYR A 29 0.31 3.19 0.85
CA TYR A 29 1.66 3.05 1.42
C TYR A 29 2.78 3.49 0.45
N THR A 30 2.45 4.11 -0.68
CA THR A 30 3.44 4.74 -1.57
C THR A 30 3.92 6.08 -1.04
N LYS A 31 3.11 6.74 -0.20
CA LYS A 31 3.37 8.09 0.30
C LYS A 31 3.20 8.15 1.82
N ILE A 32 4.18 8.72 2.49
CA ILE A 32 4.10 9.05 3.92
C ILE A 32 3.66 10.51 4.02
N LEU A 33 2.60 10.76 4.81
CA LEU A 33 2.14 12.11 5.11
C LEU A 33 2.89 12.71 6.30
N ARG A 34 3.05 11.91 7.37
CA ARG A 34 3.64 12.35 8.64
C ARG A 34 4.19 11.17 9.41
N ILE A 35 5.18 11.42 10.26
CA ILE A 35 5.76 10.46 11.20
C ILE A 35 5.81 11.14 12.57
N GLU A 36 5.34 10.44 13.60
CA GLU A 36 5.44 10.88 14.98
C GLU A 36 6.07 9.79 15.83
N LYS A 37 7.15 10.13 16.54
CA LYS A 37 7.81 9.21 17.47
C LYS A 37 6.94 9.04 18.71
N THR A 38 6.77 7.80 19.16
CA THR A 38 6.07 7.51 20.42
C THR A 38 7.07 7.31 21.56
N THR A 39 6.56 7.25 22.79
CA THR A 39 7.36 6.89 23.98
C THR A 39 7.54 5.38 24.15
N TYR A 40 6.85 4.57 23.34
CA TYR A 40 6.90 3.11 23.42
C TYR A 40 8.20 2.59 22.79
N SER A 41 9.03 1.94 23.60
CA SER A 41 10.28 1.31 23.20
C SER A 41 10.23 -0.21 23.34
N GLY A 42 10.98 -0.91 22.50
CA GLY A 42 11.03 -2.36 22.43
C GLY A 42 9.97 -2.95 21.51
N GLU A 43 10.36 -3.93 20.71
CA GLU A 43 9.50 -4.55 19.71
C GLU A 43 8.24 -5.20 20.30
N SER A 44 8.33 -5.74 21.52
CA SER A 44 7.21 -6.38 22.21
C SER A 44 6.24 -5.39 22.89
N ASN A 45 6.51 -4.09 22.83
CA ASN A 45 5.72 -3.06 23.51
C ASN A 45 5.14 -2.05 22.49
N PRO A 46 4.23 -2.46 21.59
CA PRO A 46 3.57 -1.54 20.68
C PRO A 46 2.64 -0.58 21.41
N PRO A 47 2.46 0.66 20.92
CA PRO A 47 1.36 1.52 21.32
C PRO A 47 0.02 0.78 21.20
N PRO A 48 -0.99 1.09 22.02
CA PRO A 48 -2.31 0.49 21.88
C PRO A 48 -2.90 0.76 20.50
N ALA A 49 -3.69 -0.19 19.99
CA ALA A 49 -4.43 0.02 18.74
C ALA A 49 -5.47 1.12 18.96
N LEU A 50 -5.65 1.99 17.96
CA LEU A 50 -6.71 2.99 18.01
C LEU A 50 -8.08 2.32 17.98
N PRO A 51 -9.08 2.81 18.74
CA PRO A 51 -10.46 2.34 18.62
C PRO A 51 -10.98 2.46 17.18
N ILE A 52 -11.87 1.56 16.77
CA ILE A 52 -12.37 1.52 15.39
C ILE A 52 -13.04 2.84 14.98
N GLU A 53 -13.78 3.49 15.87
CA GLU A 53 -14.43 4.78 15.61
C GLU A 53 -13.38 5.89 15.35
N GLN A 54 -12.26 5.87 16.07
CA GLN A 54 -11.18 6.82 15.81
C GLN A 54 -10.49 6.55 14.48
N GLN A 55 -10.25 5.27 14.13
CA GLN A 55 -9.72 4.91 12.82
C GLN A 55 -10.67 5.36 11.70
N TYR A 56 -11.98 5.19 11.89
CA TYR A 56 -12.99 5.64 10.96
C TYR A 56 -12.95 7.15 10.72
N GLU A 57 -12.84 7.96 11.78
CA GLU A 57 -12.68 9.41 11.65
C GLU A 57 -11.38 9.80 10.93
N GLN A 58 -10.28 9.07 11.12
CA GLN A 58 -9.06 9.29 10.35
C GLN A 58 -9.29 9.03 8.85
N TRP A 59 -9.97 7.94 8.49
CA TRP A 59 -10.26 7.60 7.10
C TRP A 59 -11.18 8.63 6.44
N ARG A 60 -12.17 9.16 7.18
CA ARG A 60 -13.00 10.28 6.71
C ARG A 60 -12.20 11.55 6.47
N ARG A 61 -11.14 11.77 7.25
CA ARG A 61 -10.17 12.87 7.09
C ARG A 61 -9.09 12.60 6.05
N GLY A 62 -9.11 11.42 5.41
CA GLY A 62 -8.21 11.11 4.30
C GLY A 62 -6.87 10.49 4.70
N TYR A 63 -6.73 9.96 5.91
CA TYR A 63 -5.50 9.30 6.36
C TYR A 63 -5.73 8.06 7.24
N SER A 64 -4.69 7.24 7.39
CA SER A 64 -4.64 6.12 8.34
C SER A 64 -3.35 6.23 9.15
N ALA A 65 -3.46 6.26 10.47
CA ALA A 65 -2.32 6.20 11.37
C ALA A 65 -1.98 4.73 11.70
N ASN A 66 -0.77 4.32 11.36
CA ASN A 66 -0.31 2.94 11.52
C ASN A 66 0.87 2.89 12.50
N ARG A 67 0.87 1.88 13.37
CA ARG A 67 1.98 1.61 14.30
C ARG A 67 3.12 0.94 13.54
N MET A 68 4.30 1.54 13.56
CA MET A 68 5.48 0.98 12.91
C MET A 68 6.68 0.98 13.85
N TYR A 69 7.27 -0.19 14.08
CA TYR A 69 8.49 -0.31 14.87
C TYR A 69 9.72 0.02 14.02
N CYS A 70 10.65 0.77 14.61
CA CYS A 70 11.93 1.09 14.00
C CYS A 70 13.06 0.34 14.74
N PRO A 71 13.64 -0.72 14.13
CA PRO A 71 14.71 -1.48 14.77
C PRO A 71 16.00 -0.68 15.01
N LYS A 72 16.20 0.42 14.29
CA LYS A 72 17.44 1.23 14.36
C LYS A 72 17.59 1.97 15.68
N ASP A 73 16.48 2.48 16.22
CA ASP A 73 16.46 3.23 17.48
C ASP A 73 15.62 2.55 18.56
N GLY A 74 14.92 1.47 18.24
CA GLY A 74 14.17 0.66 19.20
C GLY A 74 12.83 1.25 19.62
N TYR A 75 12.30 2.23 18.88
CA TYR A 75 11.03 2.90 19.20
C TYR A 75 9.92 2.59 18.20
N TRP A 76 8.69 2.72 18.69
CA TRP A 76 7.49 2.73 17.85
C TRP A 76 7.14 4.13 17.37
N TYR A 77 6.56 4.17 16.18
CA TYR A 77 6.13 5.39 15.50
C TYR A 77 4.68 5.29 15.06
N TRP A 78 3.98 6.42 15.11
CA TRP A 78 2.76 6.62 14.33
C TRP A 78 3.15 7.14 12.95
N VAL A 79 2.88 6.34 11.93
CA VAL A 79 3.14 6.71 10.54
C VAL A 79 1.81 6.90 9.83
N TYR A 80 1.65 8.08 9.23
CA TYR A 80 0.40 8.51 8.63
C TYR A 80 0.47 8.32 7.12
N PHE A 81 -0.48 7.58 6.59
CA PHE A 81 -0.61 7.30 5.15
C PHE A 81 -1.91 7.89 4.63
N PRO A 82 -1.97 8.33 3.35
CA PRO A 82 -3.24 8.69 2.73
C PRO A 82 -4.21 7.49 2.79
N ALA A 83 -5.46 7.77 3.09
CA ALA A 83 -6.51 6.77 3.13
C ALA A 83 -7.80 7.30 2.51
N LYS A 84 -8.65 6.40 2.02
CA LYS A 84 -9.95 6.74 1.47
C LYS A 84 -10.95 5.63 1.74
N ILE A 85 -12.15 6.00 2.21
CA ILE A 85 -13.30 5.11 2.23
C ILE A 85 -13.76 4.90 0.79
N MET A 86 -13.77 3.65 0.35
CA MET A 86 -14.06 3.29 -1.03
C MET A 86 -15.56 3.25 -1.25
N ASN A 87 -16.06 4.11 -2.13
CA ASN A 87 -17.43 4.01 -2.62
C ASN A 87 -17.52 3.03 -3.80
N PRO A 88 -18.71 2.52 -4.15
CA PRO A 88 -18.88 1.59 -5.27
C PRO A 88 -18.25 2.08 -6.59
N LEU A 89 -18.35 3.38 -6.88
CA LEU A 89 -17.76 4.00 -8.07
C LEU A 89 -16.22 3.94 -8.05
N ASP A 90 -15.59 4.15 -6.89
CA ASP A 90 -14.13 4.07 -6.75
C ASP A 90 -13.62 2.67 -7.05
N LYS A 91 -14.41 1.64 -6.71
CA LYS A 91 -14.10 0.24 -7.03
C LYS A 91 -14.10 0.01 -8.54
N VAL A 92 -15.12 0.49 -9.24
CA VAL A 92 -15.23 0.35 -10.70
C VAL A 92 -14.04 0.99 -11.40
N VAL A 93 -13.68 2.22 -11.00
CA VAL A 93 -12.52 2.93 -11.58
C VAL A 93 -11.22 2.18 -11.33
N LEU A 94 -11.01 1.65 -10.12
CA LEU A 94 -9.79 0.90 -9.80
C LEU A 94 -9.71 -0.41 -10.61
N THR A 95 -10.83 -1.13 -10.73
CA THR A 95 -10.93 -2.35 -11.53
C THR A 95 -10.63 -2.08 -13.01
N ILE A 96 -11.24 -1.04 -13.59
CA ILE A 96 -10.99 -0.64 -14.98
C ILE A 96 -9.51 -0.28 -15.20
N LYS A 97 -8.90 0.50 -14.30
CA LYS A 97 -7.48 0.85 -14.37
C LYS A 97 -6.58 -0.38 -14.35
N ASN A 98 -6.89 -1.36 -13.51
CA ASN A 98 -6.14 -2.60 -13.44
C ASN A 98 -6.31 -3.44 -14.70
N ILE A 99 -7.52 -3.56 -15.25
CA ILE A 99 -7.79 -4.28 -16.51
C ILE A 99 -7.05 -3.66 -17.69
N ILE A 100 -6.91 -2.33 -17.72
CA ILE A 100 -6.22 -1.66 -18.84
C ILE A 100 -4.70 -1.74 -18.69
N THR A 101 -4.17 -1.64 -17.46
CA THR A 101 -2.72 -1.60 -17.25
C THR A 101 -2.05 -2.98 -17.36
N THR A 102 -2.64 -4.06 -16.84
CA THR A 102 -2.04 -5.40 -16.93
C THR A 102 -1.77 -5.92 -18.36
N PRO A 103 -2.68 -5.81 -19.35
CA PRO A 103 -2.40 -6.29 -20.69
C PRO A 103 -1.32 -5.46 -21.41
N ILE A 104 -1.22 -4.15 -21.14
CA ILE A 104 -0.18 -3.30 -21.75
C ILE A 104 1.22 -3.76 -21.31
N TYR A 105 1.41 -4.05 -20.02
CA TYR A 105 2.70 -4.56 -19.54
C TYR A 105 3.01 -5.97 -20.05
N ALA A 106 2.00 -6.83 -20.18
CA ALA A 106 2.17 -8.17 -20.76
C ALA A 106 2.59 -8.11 -22.24
N ILE A 107 1.96 -7.24 -23.03
CA ILE A 107 2.28 -7.05 -24.45
C ILE A 107 3.68 -6.44 -24.62
N ALA A 108 4.03 -5.42 -23.84
CA ALA A 108 5.36 -4.81 -23.87
C ALA A 108 6.47 -5.80 -23.50
N GLY A 109 6.24 -6.65 -22.49
CA GLY A 109 7.17 -7.73 -22.13
C GLY A 109 7.36 -8.76 -23.24
N LEU A 110 6.28 -9.12 -23.95
CA LEU A 110 6.34 -10.07 -25.07
C LEU A 110 7.15 -9.49 -26.24
N ILE A 111 6.90 -8.23 -26.61
CA ILE A 111 7.64 -7.53 -27.68
C ILE A 111 9.14 -7.47 -27.34
N LEU A 112 9.48 -7.10 -26.11
CA LEU A 112 10.88 -7.04 -25.67
C LEU A 112 11.56 -8.42 -25.73
N ALA A 113 10.88 -9.48 -25.32
CA ALA A 113 11.41 -10.84 -25.38
C ALA A 113 11.66 -11.29 -26.84
N VAL A 114 10.76 -10.96 -27.77
CA VAL A 114 10.93 -11.25 -29.20
C VAL A 114 12.13 -10.49 -29.78
N VAL A 115 12.28 -9.21 -29.45
CA VAL A 115 13.42 -8.38 -29.91
C VAL A 115 14.76 -8.94 -29.38
N ILE A 116 14.81 -9.32 -28.10
CA ILE A 116 16.01 -9.92 -27.51
C ILE A 116 16.33 -11.26 -28.18
N ALA A 117 15.33 -12.12 -28.40
CA ALA A 117 15.53 -13.41 -29.06
C ALA A 117 16.07 -13.23 -30.50
N ALA A 118 15.50 -12.29 -31.26
CA ALA A 118 15.96 -11.96 -32.61
C ALA A 118 17.42 -11.44 -32.59
N PHE A 119 17.78 -10.57 -31.65
CA PHE A 119 19.13 -10.06 -31.49
C PHE A 119 20.14 -11.17 -31.15
N ILE A 120 19.80 -12.09 -30.24
CA ILE A 120 20.64 -13.24 -29.89
C ILE A 120 20.84 -14.17 -31.10
N LEU A 121 19.77 -14.44 -31.86
CA LEU A 121 19.83 -15.25 -33.08
C LEU A 121 20.73 -14.62 -34.15
N MET A 122 20.67 -13.31 -34.34
CA MET A 122 21.53 -12.59 -35.28
C MET A 122 23.00 -12.64 -34.86
N LYS A 123 23.30 -12.49 -33.56
CA LYS A 123 24.68 -12.51 -33.05
C LYS A 123 25.34 -13.90 -33.06
N ARG A 124 24.56 -14.99 -33.16
CA ARG A 124 25.08 -16.37 -33.30
C ARG A 124 25.37 -16.78 -34.74
N ARG A 125 24.93 -15.99 -35.73
CA ARG A 125 25.06 -16.29 -37.16
C ARG A 125 26.16 -15.50 -37.89
N GLY A 126 26.91 -14.65 -37.17
CA GLY A 126 28.11 -13.98 -37.67
C GLY A 126 29.32 -14.40 -36.87
#